data_AF-A0A4R1WP40-F1
#
_entry.id   AF-A0A4R1WP40-F1
#
_cell.length_a   1.000
_cell.length_b   1.000
_cell.length_c   1.000
_cell.angle_alpha   90.00
_cell.angle_beta   90.00
_cell.angle_gamma   90.00
#
_symmetry.space_group_name_H-M   'P 1'
#
loop_
_entity.id
_entity.type
_entity.pdbx_description
1 polymer ?
#
loop_
_entity_poly.entity_id
_entity_poly.type
_entity_poly.pdbx_seq_one_letter_code
_entity_poly.pdbx_strand_id
1 'polypeptide(L)'
;MPPGGFLGVVGRSGSGKTTLAPCLAALVWISHDLGPVAAVSDHVLVLDAGRVVEQGPPAAVMTEPRTDLTRWLVRAARVGRRLSEEPAPPPVLTSSADTRSDPR
;
A
#
# COMPACT_ATOMS: atom_id res chain seq x y z
N MET A 1 1.04 -19.32 11.14
CA MET A 1 2.12 -18.36 10.82
C MET A 1 1.84 -17.09 11.62
N PRO A 2 2.81 -16.57 12.41
CA PRO A 2 2.65 -15.24 13.00
C PRO A 2 2.50 -14.19 11.87
N PRO A 3 1.84 -13.05 12.13
CA PRO A 3 1.83 -11.92 11.20
C PRO A 3 3.27 -11.56 10.80
N GLY A 4 3.56 -11.53 9.51
CA GLY A 4 4.91 -11.21 8.98
C GLY A 4 5.89 -12.39 8.83
N GLY A 5 5.44 -13.65 8.85
CA GLY A 5 6.31 -14.81 8.64
C GLY A 5 6.57 -15.18 7.17
N PHE A 6 7.80 -15.63 6.86
CA PHE A 6 8.21 -16.11 5.53
C PHE A 6 8.22 -17.64 5.45
N LEU A 7 7.70 -18.19 4.35
CA LEU A 7 7.76 -19.62 4.02
C LEU A 7 8.77 -19.87 2.91
N GLY A 8 9.87 -20.57 3.22
CA GLY A 8 10.86 -21.01 2.24
C GLY A 8 10.49 -22.36 1.63
N VAL A 9 10.61 -22.49 0.30
CA VAL A 9 10.42 -23.77 -0.42
C VAL A 9 11.75 -24.19 -1.05
N VAL A 10 12.30 -25.34 -0.63
CA VAL A 10 13.59 -25.87 -1.11
C VAL A 10 13.40 -27.25 -1.75
N GLY A 11 14.17 -27.53 -2.81
CA GLY A 11 14.11 -28.81 -3.53
C GLY A 11 15.09 -28.87 -4.71
N ARG A 12 15.31 -30.06 -5.27
CA ARG A 12 16.24 -30.29 -6.40
C ARG A 12 15.78 -29.64 -7.70
N SER A 13 16.68 -29.43 -8.67
CA SER A 13 16.28 -28.97 -10.01
C SER A 13 15.23 -29.91 -10.62
N GLY A 14 14.19 -29.37 -11.25
CA GLY A 14 13.06 -30.15 -11.80
C GLY A 14 12.00 -30.61 -10.78
N SER A 15 12.14 -30.33 -9.47
CA SER A 15 11.18 -30.79 -8.45
C SER A 15 9.83 -30.05 -8.43
N GLY A 16 9.50 -29.29 -9.47
CA GLY A 16 8.24 -28.54 -9.55
C GLY A 16 8.18 -27.22 -8.77
N LYS A 17 9.28 -26.71 -8.18
CA LYS A 17 9.28 -25.42 -7.45
C LYS A 17 8.79 -24.24 -8.28
N THR A 18 9.23 -24.15 -9.53
CA THR A 18 8.79 -23.09 -10.48
C THR A 18 7.32 -23.24 -10.85
N THR A 19 6.78 -24.46 -10.82
CA THR A 19 5.35 -24.74 -11.03
C THR A 19 4.53 -24.43 -9.77
N LEU A 20 5.13 -24.63 -8.60
CA LEU A 20 4.50 -24.45 -7.29
C LEU A 20 4.47 -22.97 -6.86
N ALA A 21 5.47 -22.18 -7.26
CA ALA A 21 5.54 -20.75 -6.95
C ALA A 21 4.31 -19.95 -7.43
N PRO A 22 3.81 -20.10 -8.68
CA PRO A 22 2.56 -19.49 -9.13
C PRO A 22 1.33 -19.93 -8.31
N CYS A 23 1.28 -21.20 -7.88
CA CYS A 23 0.16 -21.75 -7.11
C CYS A 23 0.15 -21.27 -5.65
N LEU A 24 1.31 -20.96 -5.07
CA LEU A 24 1.43 -20.35 -3.75
C LEU A 24 1.28 -18.82 -3.75
N ALA A 25 1.35 -18.19 -4.92
CA ALA A 25 1.42 -16.73 -5.06
C ALA A 25 0.07 -16.00 -4.91
N ALA A 26 -0.98 -16.63 -4.37
CA ALA A 26 -2.19 -15.92 -3.99
C ALA A 26 -1.99 -15.24 -2.62
N LEU A 27 -1.32 -14.08 -2.62
CA LEU A 27 -1.16 -13.25 -1.44
C LEU A 27 -2.45 -12.44 -1.21
N VAL A 28 -3.09 -12.66 -0.06
CA VAL A 28 -4.26 -11.86 0.35
C VAL A 28 -3.80 -10.72 1.25
N TRP A 29 -3.97 -9.49 0.75
CA TRP A 29 -3.72 -8.26 1.53
C TRP A 29 -5.05 -7.71 2.07
N ILE A 30 -5.18 -7.62 3.40
CA ILE A 30 -6.38 -7.08 4.06
C ILE A 30 -6.05 -5.71 4.66
N SER A 31 -6.73 -4.67 4.19
CA SER A 31 -6.60 -3.30 4.69
C SER A 31 -7.95 -2.60 4.68
N HIS A 32 -8.07 -1.57 5.51
CA HIS A 32 -9.18 -0.62 5.46
C HIS A 32 -8.94 0.54 4.49
N ASP A 33 -7.69 0.74 4.06
CA ASP A 33 -7.32 1.73 3.04
C ASP A 33 -7.22 1.05 1.68
N LEU A 34 -8.06 1.51 0.75
CA LEU A 34 -8.11 1.02 -0.62
C LEU A 34 -6.88 1.44 -1.45
N GLY A 35 -6.20 2.53 -1.09
CA GLY A 35 -5.05 3.05 -1.84
C GLY A 35 -3.89 2.06 -1.93
N PRO A 36 -3.29 1.64 -0.80
CA PRO A 36 -2.23 0.64 -0.78
C PRO A 36 -2.65 -0.70 -1.37
N VAL A 37 -3.88 -1.16 -1.08
CA VAL A 37 -4.41 -2.42 -1.63
C VAL A 37 -4.44 -2.39 -3.15
N ALA A 38 -5.00 -1.31 -3.73
CA ALA A 38 -5.10 -1.16 -5.17
C ALA A 38 -3.74 -1.01 -5.86
N ALA A 39 -2.69 -0.61 -5.14
CA ALA A 39 -1.34 -0.44 -5.68
C ALA A 39 -0.57 -1.77 -5.82
N VAL A 40 -0.92 -2.79 -5.03
CA VAL A 40 -0.14 -4.04 -4.93
C VAL A 40 -0.91 -5.30 -5.31
N SER A 41 -2.23 -5.19 -5.48
CA SER A 41 -3.11 -6.34 -5.72
C SER A 41 -3.50 -6.41 -7.19
N ASP A 42 -3.55 -7.62 -7.77
CA ASP A 42 -4.09 -7.82 -9.12
C ASP A 42 -5.63 -7.76 -9.16
N HIS A 43 -6.26 -8.03 -8.02
CA HIS A 43 -7.71 -8.04 -7.85
C HIS A 43 -8.09 -7.46 -6.49
N VAL A 44 -9.17 -6.69 -6.46
CA VAL A 44 -9.70 -6.09 -5.23
C VAL A 44 -11.08 -6.68 -4.92
N LEU A 45 -11.33 -6.91 -3.64
CA LEU A 45 -12.67 -7.16 -3.10
C LEU A 45 -12.96 -6.11 -2.03
N VAL A 46 -14.13 -5.49 -2.12
CA VAL A 46 -14.66 -4.59 -1.10
C VAL A 46 -15.75 -5.33 -0.33
N LEU A 47 -15.56 -5.44 0.98
CA LEU A 47 -16.47 -6.10 1.90
C LEU A 47 -17.22 -5.06 2.74
N ASP A 48 -18.52 -5.26 2.91
CA ASP A 48 -19.35 -4.54 3.87
C ASP A 48 -20.24 -5.53 4.63
N ALA A 49 -20.25 -5.44 5.96
CA ALA A 49 -21.03 -6.32 6.83
C ALA A 49 -20.96 -7.82 6.46
N GLY A 50 -19.77 -8.30 6.07
CA GLY A 50 -19.53 -9.69 5.68
C GLY A 50 -19.99 -10.06 4.26
N ARG A 51 -20.39 -9.10 3.43
CA ARG A 51 -20.81 -9.30 2.04
C ARG A 51 -19.86 -8.61 1.09
N VAL A 52 -19.52 -9.28 -0.02
CA VAL A 52 -18.78 -8.64 -1.11
C VAL A 52 -19.73 -7.68 -1.81
N VAL A 53 -19.49 -6.38 -1.66
CA VAL A 53 -20.31 -5.34 -2.29
C VAL A 53 -19.74 -4.92 -3.64
N GLU A 54 -18.44 -5.08 -3.84
CA GLU A 54 -17.78 -4.77 -5.11
C GLU A 54 -16.51 -5.60 -5.29
N GLN A 55 -16.18 -5.94 -6.54
CA GLN A 55 -14.98 -6.69 -6.87
C GLN A 55 -14.55 -6.41 -8.31
N GLY A 56 -13.24 -6.46 -8.56
CA GLY A 56 -12.68 -6.38 -9.90
C GLY A 56 -11.21 -5.98 -9.92
N PRO A 57 -10.67 -5.70 -11.12
CA PRO A 57 -9.34 -5.13 -11.26
C PRO A 57 -9.24 -3.80 -10.51
N PRO A 58 -8.11 -3.50 -9.83
CA PRO A 58 -7.94 -2.25 -9.09
C PRO A 58 -8.24 -1.01 -9.92
N ALA A 59 -7.82 -0.99 -11.18
CA ALA A 59 -8.07 0.13 -12.09
C ALA A 59 -9.56 0.42 -12.24
N ALA A 60 -10.39 -0.60 -12.42
CA ALA A 60 -11.84 -0.45 -12.55
C ALA A 60 -12.47 0.03 -11.24
N VAL A 61 -12.10 -0.58 -10.11
CA VAL A 61 -12.61 -0.22 -8.77
C VAL A 61 -12.23 1.23 -8.39
N MET A 62 -11.05 1.70 -8.81
CA MET A 62 -10.55 3.05 -8.49
C MET A 62 -11.07 4.16 -9.40
N THR A 63 -11.47 3.84 -10.63
CA THR A 63 -11.91 4.81 -11.65
C THR A 63 -13.42 4.85 -11.81
N GLU A 64 -14.07 3.69 -11.78
CA GLU A 64 -15.51 3.51 -11.95
C GLU A 64 -16.12 2.74 -10.76
N PRO A 65 -16.00 3.27 -9.53
CA PRO A 65 -16.55 2.62 -8.34
C PRO A 65 -18.08 2.54 -8.40
N ARG A 66 -18.61 1.33 -8.30
CA ARG A 66 -20.03 1.05 -8.50
C ARG A 66 -20.88 1.30 -7.26
N THR A 67 -20.33 1.07 -6.07
CA THR A 67 -21.07 1.20 -4.80
C THR A 67 -20.71 2.48 -4.04
N ASP A 68 -21.62 2.93 -3.17
CA ASP A 68 -21.40 4.12 -2.34
C ASP A 68 -20.21 3.94 -1.38
N LEU A 69 -20.07 2.76 -0.78
CA LEU A 69 -18.92 2.45 0.08
C LEU A 69 -17.61 2.53 -0.70
N THR A 70 -17.51 1.90 -1.87
CA THR A 70 -16.29 1.97 -2.68
C THR A 70 -15.99 3.40 -3.12
N ARG A 71 -17.00 4.19 -3.50
CA ARG A 71 -16.81 5.62 -3.81
C ARG A 71 -16.22 6.38 -2.63
N TRP A 72 -16.71 6.11 -1.42
CA TRP A 72 -16.17 6.72 -0.20
C TRP A 72 -14.71 6.30 0.06
N LEU A 73 -14.41 5.01 -0.05
CA LEU A 73 -13.04 4.48 0.09
C LEU A 73 -12.07 5.07 -0.95
N VAL A 74 -12.49 5.20 -2.20
CA VAL A 74 -11.69 5.82 -3.28
C VAL A 74 -11.38 7.28 -2.95
N ARG A 75 -12.36 8.04 -2.43
CA ARG A 75 -12.13 9.43 -2.01
C ARG A 75 -11.13 9.50 -0.86
N ALA A 76 -11.28 8.64 0.15
CA ALA A 76 -10.36 8.56 1.28
C ALA A 76 -8.92 8.23 0.85
N ALA A 77 -8.75 7.25 -0.04
CA ALA A 77 -7.45 6.85 -0.58
C ALA A 77 -6.74 7.99 -1.34
N ARG A 78 -7.50 8.84 -2.05
CA ARG A 78 -6.94 10.02 -2.74
C ARG A 78 -6.47 11.10 -1.76
N VAL A 79 -7.19 11.29 -0.65
CA VAL A 79 -6.78 12.22 0.41
C VAL A 79 -5.52 11.72 1.12
N GLY A 80 -5.47 10.44 1.49
CA GLY A 80 -4.29 9.83 2.14
C GLY A 80 -3.01 9.96 1.30
N ARG A 81 -3.13 9.80 -0.03
CA ARG A 81 -2.01 10.03 -0.95
C ARG A 81 -1.47 11.46 -0.89
N ARG A 82 -2.36 12.47 -0.92
CA ARG A 82 -1.97 13.88 -0.88
C ARG A 82 -1.22 14.25 0.41
N LEU A 83 -1.63 13.68 1.55
CA LEU A 83 -0.94 13.90 2.83
C LEU A 83 0.44 13.23 2.87
N SER A 84 0.61 12.13 2.14
CA SER A 84 1.90 11.42 2.04
C SER A 84 2.87 12.13 1.09
N GLU A 85 2.35 12.89 0.13
CA GLU A 85 3.11 13.65 -0.88
C GLU A 85 3.38 15.11 -0.48
N GLU A 86 2.92 15.57 0.69
CA GLU A 86 3.18 16.93 1.16
C GLU A 86 4.70 17.12 1.32
N PRO A 87 5.34 18.02 0.54
CA PRO A 87 6.78 18.18 0.61
C PRO A 87 7.14 18.63 2.02
N ALA A 88 8.02 17.87 2.67
CA ALA A 88 8.61 18.29 3.94
C ALA A 88 9.07 19.75 3.79
N PRO A 89 8.70 20.64 4.73
CA PRO A 89 9.13 22.03 4.63
C PRO A 89 10.64 22.05 4.41
N PRO A 90 11.16 22.86 3.45
CA PRO A 90 12.58 22.89 3.17
C PRO A 90 13.33 23.06 4.50
N PRO A 91 14.41 22.30 4.75
CA PRO A 91 15.13 22.40 6.01
C PRO A 91 15.55 23.85 6.19
N VAL A 92 14.90 24.53 7.13
CA VAL A 92 15.25 25.90 7.48
C VAL A 92 16.59 25.79 8.19
N LEU A 93 17.67 26.01 7.44
CA LEU A 93 19.00 26.17 8.00
C LEU A 93 19.02 27.47 8.80
N THR A 94 18.67 27.39 10.08
CA THR A 94 18.98 28.47 11.02
C THR A 94 20.49 28.45 11.23
N SER A 95 21.23 29.23 10.44
CA SER A 95 22.64 29.48 10.69
C SER A 95 22.76 30.29 11.97
N SER A 96 23.14 29.64 13.06
CA SER A 96 23.73 30.29 14.23
C SER A 96 25.21 30.57 13.94
N ALA A 97 25.47 31.53 13.07
CA ALA A 97 26.80 32.09 12.87
C ALA A 97 26.81 33.55 13.36
N ASP A 98 26.77 33.71 14.67
CA ASP A 98 27.26 34.92 15.34
C ASP A 98 28.50 34.54 16.15
N THR A 99 29.58 34.22 15.43
CA THR A 99 30.94 34.29 15.98
C THR A 99 31.48 35.67 15.63
N ARG A 100 31.14 36.68 16.43
CA ARG A 100 32.01 37.83 16.61
C ARG A 100 32.77 37.66 17.91
N SER A 101 34.02 37.25 17.77
CA SER A 101 35.07 37.64 18.69
C SER A 101 35.07 39.17 18.81
N ASP A 102 35.02 39.70 20.03
CA ASP A 102 35.51 41.03 20.33
C ASP A 102 36.64 40.88 21.37
N PRO A 103 37.87 41.38 21.10
CA PRO A 103 39.03 41.15 21.96
C PRO A 103 39.14 42.26 23.01
N ARG A 104 39.30 41.90 24.29
CA ARG A 104 40.02 42.67 25.32
C ARG A 104 40.62 41.74 26.36
#